data_AF-A0A0Q9TST0-F1
#
_entry.id   AF-A0A0Q9TST0-F1
#
_cell.length_a   1.000
_cell.length_b   1.000
_cell.length_c   1.000
_cell.angle_alpha   90.00
_cell.angle_beta   90.00
_cell.angle_gamma   90.00
#
_symmetry.space_group_name_H-M   'P 1'
#
loop_
_entity.id
_entity.type
_entity.pdbx_description
1 polymer ?
#
loop_
_entity_poly.entity_id
_entity_poly.type
_entity_poly.pdbx_seq_one_letter_code
_entity_poly.pdbx_strand_id
1 'polypeptide(L)'
;MTVCFNPPPGWPTPPATWLPPDEWLPDPEWPEPPADWTFWSVTARQPRAGSRRAGRGRLSGVSFPLATVAAQSTVSLAALFPERGRQGAASAYGSSTGAAGAATKAGREYYEPRGWGGGSSGGAGSSAVGGSVLNGSVPTAPGRLLVQADPAVADAETGRAEEAEKAEKAEKAEVTPGIRLSPILRLVAHPSGLRVQFRVGGPVAAALAEVMTPAIEAATPGLTPTQGTSSGRAAPGGPDRGGRGGRQGRLRLLRRGRHEASDLPTDTSAGRRVGGRPAVLSVRELAGRALTARRESDREEALAVDRDLCSFHRQPFSAIRPPVVTPLAPLTASEVAAVRQQVLAATGATAKGLSRSESTELKALAAERASVFVDASNVARRVLADRREALASGAWQLLESHDPAAVVAVVDEALRLSGSDVTCLDAGTDPVTERAYVTVLVRFATIGIVAEEGREVAPSGRTSWRARTAWERNGVYAAGLAAVVLAAAKQVDSIAPATDDVNVVVVRPTRNGRGVEPVYVGRLDREDVSLRHPEADPLPLVIGSAVPHGIRVHGPEREVTALEHAVDVDGALREIVDACRAADAQAASLREAARAQAGGAVPPAG
;
A
#
# COMPACT_ATOMS: atom_id res chain seq x y z
N MET A 1 -25.41 3.97 -22.78
CA MET A 1 -25.67 5.42 -22.83
C MET A 1 -25.10 5.95 -24.14
N THR A 2 -25.57 7.08 -24.64
CA THR A 2 -24.99 7.72 -25.84
C THR A 2 -24.39 9.05 -25.41
N VAL A 3 -23.10 9.22 -25.66
CA VAL A 3 -22.38 10.50 -25.49
C VAL A 3 -22.56 11.26 -26.79
N CYS A 4 -23.08 12.48 -26.72
CA CYS A 4 -23.30 13.33 -27.88
C CYS A 4 -22.69 14.72 -27.66
N PHE A 5 -22.04 15.23 -28.70
CA PHE A 5 -21.51 16.59 -28.75
C PHE A 5 -22.68 17.60 -28.79
N ASN A 6 -22.66 18.55 -27.87
CA ASN A 6 -23.64 19.62 -27.72
C ASN A 6 -23.00 20.94 -28.23
N PRO A 7 -23.15 21.27 -29.52
CA PRO A 7 -22.51 22.46 -30.10
C PRO A 7 -23.08 23.75 -29.47
N PRO A 8 -22.22 24.74 -29.14
CA PRO A 8 -22.65 26.07 -28.72
C PRO A 8 -23.59 26.76 -29.73
N PRO A 9 -24.40 27.74 -29.29
CA PRO A 9 -25.20 28.54 -30.21
C PRO A 9 -24.34 29.20 -31.29
N GLY A 10 -24.66 28.98 -32.56
CA GLY A 10 -23.91 29.51 -33.71
C GLY A 10 -22.89 28.56 -34.32
N TRP A 11 -22.62 27.40 -33.68
CA TRP A 11 -21.76 26.36 -34.26
C TRP A 11 -22.57 25.42 -35.16
N PRO A 12 -21.95 24.80 -36.19
CA PRO A 12 -22.63 23.79 -36.99
C PRO A 12 -22.99 22.56 -36.14
N THR A 13 -24.18 22.00 -36.35
CA THR A 13 -24.62 20.78 -35.66
C THR A 13 -24.05 19.55 -36.36
N PRO A 14 -23.12 18.79 -35.74
CA PRO A 14 -22.57 17.60 -36.37
C PRO A 14 -23.61 16.47 -36.39
N PRO A 15 -23.43 15.46 -37.25
CA PRO A 15 -24.33 14.30 -37.27
C PRO A 15 -24.28 13.54 -35.93
N ALA A 16 -25.38 12.86 -35.57
CA ALA A 16 -25.57 12.24 -34.25
C ALA A 16 -24.52 11.16 -33.88
N THR A 17 -23.73 10.69 -34.85
CA THR A 17 -22.67 9.69 -34.69
C THR A 17 -21.26 10.28 -34.77
N TRP A 18 -21.12 11.61 -34.85
CA TRP A 18 -19.84 12.27 -34.97
C TRP A 18 -19.06 12.26 -33.64
N LEU A 19 -17.80 11.87 -33.72
CA LEU A 19 -16.81 11.94 -32.66
C LEU A 19 -15.59 12.68 -33.23
N PRO A 20 -15.11 13.75 -32.59
CA PRO A 20 -13.90 14.44 -33.02
C PRO A 20 -12.68 13.52 -32.88
N PRO A 21 -11.71 13.58 -33.79
CA PRO A 21 -10.38 13.01 -33.57
C PRO A 21 -9.66 13.74 -32.42
N ASP A 22 -8.61 13.11 -31.87
CA ASP A 22 -7.90 13.61 -30.67
C ASP A 22 -7.28 15.01 -30.88
N GLU A 23 -6.94 15.35 -32.12
CA GLU A 23 -6.36 16.63 -32.55
C GLU A 23 -7.38 17.68 -33.00
N TRP A 24 -8.68 17.44 -32.80
CA TRP A 24 -9.72 18.38 -33.24
C TRP A 24 -9.72 19.69 -32.46
N LEU A 25 -9.71 20.81 -33.18
CA LEU A 25 -9.84 22.16 -32.67
C LEU A 25 -11.05 22.84 -33.33
N PRO A 26 -11.82 23.67 -32.61
CA PRO A 26 -12.88 24.46 -33.22
C PRO A 26 -12.30 25.44 -34.23
N ASP A 27 -13.05 25.68 -35.31
CA ASP A 27 -12.65 26.68 -36.31
C ASP A 27 -12.53 28.06 -35.64
N PRO A 28 -11.42 28.80 -35.83
CA PRO A 28 -11.26 30.13 -35.27
C PRO A 28 -12.35 31.12 -35.67
N GLU A 29 -13.06 30.88 -36.78
CA GLU A 29 -14.17 31.72 -37.22
C GLU A 29 -15.46 31.50 -36.42
N TRP A 30 -15.53 30.45 -35.60
CA TRP A 30 -16.70 30.18 -34.77
C TRP A 30 -16.73 31.08 -33.53
N PRO A 31 -17.91 31.56 -33.13
CA PRO A 31 -18.04 32.40 -31.94
C PRO A 31 -17.60 31.64 -30.70
N GLU A 32 -16.98 32.35 -29.75
CA GLU A 32 -16.56 31.74 -28.48
C GLU A 32 -17.77 31.16 -27.73
N PRO A 33 -17.63 29.95 -27.14
CA PRO A 33 -18.70 29.34 -26.35
C PRO A 33 -19.00 30.20 -25.11
N PRO A 34 -20.26 30.22 -24.61
CA PRO A 34 -20.57 30.80 -23.31
C PRO A 34 -19.69 30.19 -22.20
N ALA A 35 -19.34 31.00 -21.18
CA ALA A 35 -18.38 30.63 -20.14
C ALA A 35 -18.74 29.35 -19.35
N ASP A 36 -20.01 28.97 -19.36
CA ASP A 36 -20.62 27.84 -18.67
C ASP A 36 -21.14 26.75 -19.61
N TRP A 37 -20.72 26.75 -20.89
CA TRP A 37 -21.17 25.76 -21.86
C TRP A 37 -20.55 24.38 -21.65
N THR A 38 -21.38 23.34 -21.69
CA THR A 38 -20.95 21.93 -21.59
C THR A 38 -21.03 21.27 -22.97
N PHE A 39 -19.87 20.98 -23.56
CA PHE A 39 -19.74 20.39 -24.90
C PHE A 39 -20.20 18.93 -25.00
N TRP A 40 -20.26 18.21 -23.88
CA TRP A 40 -20.54 16.78 -23.88
C TRP A 40 -21.76 16.48 -23.03
N SER A 41 -22.79 15.92 -23.66
CA SER A 41 -24.00 15.49 -22.96
C SER A 41 -24.10 13.97 -22.97
N VAL A 42 -24.37 13.39 -21.80
CA VAL A 42 -24.56 11.94 -21.64
C VAL A 42 -26.05 11.67 -21.52
N THR A 43 -26.66 11.20 -22.62
CA THR A 43 -28.07 10.81 -22.57
C THR A 43 -28.16 9.34 -22.18
N ALA A 44 -28.69 9.07 -21.00
CA ALA A 44 -29.06 7.72 -20.62
C ALA A 44 -30.17 7.24 -21.56
N ARG A 45 -30.00 6.08 -22.20
CA ARG A 45 -31.01 5.48 -23.07
C ARG A 45 -32.24 5.21 -22.22
N GLN A 46 -33.26 6.05 -22.34
CA GLN A 46 -34.55 5.82 -21.69
C GLN A 46 -35.02 4.42 -22.12
N PRO A 47 -35.36 3.51 -21.20
CA PRO A 47 -36.01 2.27 -21.57
C PRO A 47 -37.26 2.67 -22.35
N ARG A 48 -37.37 2.22 -23.60
CA ARG A 48 -38.57 2.45 -24.42
C ARG A 48 -39.74 1.81 -23.67
N ALA A 49 -40.45 2.63 -22.90
CA ALA A 49 -41.71 2.26 -22.29
C ALA A 49 -42.64 1.91 -23.44
N GLY A 50 -42.92 0.62 -23.57
CA GLY A 50 -43.83 0.09 -24.57
C GLY A 50 -45.14 0.88 -24.50
N SER A 51 -45.49 1.48 -25.62
CA SER A 51 -46.78 2.11 -25.88
C SER A 51 -47.91 1.13 -25.53
N ARG A 52 -48.48 1.26 -24.33
CA ARG A 52 -49.86 0.83 -24.07
C ARG A 52 -50.75 2.05 -24.15
N ARG A 53 -51.43 2.15 -25.30
CA ARG A 53 -52.55 3.06 -25.52
C ARG A 53 -53.73 2.68 -24.61
N ALA A 54 -54.48 3.74 -24.29
CA ALA A 54 -55.88 3.80 -23.86
C ALA A 54 -56.17 3.74 -22.35
N GLY A 55 -56.65 4.88 -21.84
CA GLY A 55 -57.28 5.00 -20.52
C GLY A 55 -57.41 6.45 -20.07
N ARG A 56 -58.34 7.20 -20.66
CA ARG A 56 -58.74 8.56 -20.26
C ARG A 56 -58.99 8.66 -18.74
N GLY A 57 -58.47 9.71 -18.12
CA GLY A 57 -58.87 10.16 -16.79
C GLY A 57 -58.16 11.45 -16.41
N ARG A 58 -58.70 12.58 -16.87
CA ARG A 58 -58.30 13.93 -16.43
C ARG A 58 -58.74 14.11 -14.97
N LEU A 59 -57.80 14.36 -14.07
CA LEU A 59 -58.03 15.21 -12.90
C LEU A 59 -56.79 16.08 -12.65
N SER A 60 -57.05 17.38 -12.63
CA SER A 60 -56.15 18.47 -12.31
C SER A 60 -55.62 18.35 -10.88
N GLY A 61 -54.31 18.18 -10.73
CA GLY A 61 -53.61 18.17 -9.43
C GLY A 61 -52.58 19.29 -9.40
N VAL A 62 -52.74 20.16 -8.41
CA VAL A 62 -51.95 21.36 -8.12
C VAL A 62 -50.48 21.02 -7.87
N SER A 63 -49.57 21.70 -8.56
CA SER A 63 -48.12 21.57 -8.40
C SER A 63 -47.61 22.36 -7.19
N PHE A 64 -46.90 21.71 -6.28
CA PHE A 64 -45.96 22.36 -5.34
C PHE A 64 -44.57 21.75 -5.51
N PRO A 65 -43.49 22.57 -5.58
CA PRO A 65 -42.13 22.08 -5.69
C PRO A 65 -41.53 21.89 -4.29
N LEU A 66 -41.10 20.68 -3.96
CA LEU A 66 -40.25 20.43 -2.81
C LEU A 66 -39.30 19.26 -3.08
N ALA A 67 -38.02 19.63 -3.22
CA ALA A 67 -36.81 18.86 -2.92
C ALA A 67 -36.63 17.48 -3.59
N THR A 68 -35.93 17.47 -4.73
CA THR A 68 -35.02 16.38 -5.10
C THR A 68 -33.91 16.91 -6.01
N VAL A 69 -32.96 17.66 -5.43
CA VAL A 69 -31.74 18.13 -6.13
C VAL A 69 -30.47 17.39 -5.65
N ALA A 70 -30.55 16.52 -4.64
CA ALA A 70 -29.39 15.73 -4.20
C ALA A 70 -29.40 14.31 -4.79
N ALA A 71 -29.23 14.16 -6.10
CA ALA A 71 -28.93 12.85 -6.71
C ALA A 71 -28.23 12.88 -8.09
N GLN A 72 -27.87 14.06 -8.63
CA GLN A 72 -27.35 14.15 -10.01
C GLN A 72 -25.82 14.22 -10.13
N SER A 73 -25.05 13.90 -9.10
CA SER A 73 -23.59 13.97 -9.19
C SER A 73 -22.92 12.79 -8.51
N THR A 74 -22.94 11.62 -9.16
CA THR A 74 -21.85 10.64 -9.05
C THR A 74 -21.81 9.78 -10.32
N VAL A 75 -20.71 9.93 -11.06
CA VAL A 75 -20.35 9.22 -12.28
C VAL A 75 -20.50 7.70 -12.09
N SER A 76 -21.22 7.04 -12.99
CA SER A 76 -21.31 5.57 -13.02
C SER A 76 -19.96 4.99 -13.49
N LEU A 77 -19.28 4.29 -12.59
CA LEU A 77 -17.98 3.64 -12.80
C LEU A 77 -17.99 2.62 -13.96
N ALA A 78 -19.17 2.08 -14.31
CA ALA A 78 -19.38 1.21 -15.47
C ALA A 78 -19.20 1.90 -16.84
N ALA A 79 -19.06 3.23 -16.88
CA ALA A 79 -18.87 3.98 -18.12
C ALA A 79 -17.39 4.21 -18.50
N LEU A 80 -16.43 3.85 -17.65
CA LEU A 80 -15.00 4.11 -17.88
C LEU A 80 -14.24 2.95 -18.53
N PHE A 81 -14.87 1.80 -18.76
CA PHE A 81 -14.26 0.66 -19.44
C PHE A 81 -15.23 0.06 -20.47
N PRO A 82 -15.19 0.48 -21.75
CA PRO A 82 -15.80 -0.32 -22.81
C PRO A 82 -15.01 -1.63 -22.93
N GLU A 83 -15.72 -2.76 -22.89
CA GLU A 83 -15.18 -4.11 -23.04
C GLU A 83 -14.11 -4.20 -24.14
N ARG A 84 -12.83 -4.26 -23.74
CA ARG A 84 -11.75 -4.83 -24.56
C ARG A 84 -11.37 -6.16 -23.93
N GLY A 85 -11.92 -7.25 -24.47
CA GLY A 85 -11.55 -8.58 -24.01
C GLY A 85 -12.51 -9.70 -24.38
N ARG A 86 -13.09 -9.70 -25.59
CA ARG A 86 -13.77 -10.90 -26.10
C ARG A 86 -13.75 -10.97 -27.63
N GLN A 87 -12.57 -11.20 -28.19
CA GLN A 87 -12.43 -11.79 -29.52
C GLN A 87 -11.36 -12.88 -29.43
N GLY A 88 -11.74 -14.12 -29.74
CA GLY A 88 -10.78 -15.23 -29.85
C GLY A 88 -11.21 -16.57 -29.25
N ALA A 89 -12.47 -16.99 -29.36
CA ALA A 89 -12.84 -18.37 -29.12
C ALA A 89 -13.80 -18.85 -30.22
N ALA A 90 -13.23 -19.30 -31.34
CA ALA A 90 -13.76 -20.37 -32.21
C ALA A 90 -12.88 -20.53 -33.45
N SER A 91 -11.91 -21.45 -33.42
CA SER A 91 -11.71 -22.38 -34.53
C SER A 91 -10.99 -23.63 -34.03
N ALA A 92 -11.46 -24.77 -34.50
CA ALA A 92 -11.21 -26.09 -33.96
C ALA A 92 -10.19 -26.87 -34.80
N TYR A 93 -9.69 -27.95 -34.18
CA TYR A 93 -9.00 -29.12 -34.75
C TYR A 93 -7.59 -28.94 -35.32
N GLY A 94 -6.66 -29.70 -34.72
CA GLY A 94 -5.33 -29.93 -35.25
C GLY A 94 -4.41 -30.66 -34.28
N SER A 95 -4.66 -31.96 -34.10
CA SER A 95 -3.76 -32.89 -33.44
C SER A 95 -2.41 -32.94 -34.18
N SER A 96 -1.31 -32.60 -33.50
CA SER A 96 0.00 -33.15 -33.81
C SER A 96 0.92 -33.08 -32.60
N THR A 97 1.32 -34.27 -32.16
CA THR A 97 2.43 -34.57 -31.27
C THR A 97 3.73 -33.91 -31.77
N GLY A 98 4.39 -33.14 -30.90
CA GLY A 98 5.72 -32.59 -31.17
C GLY A 98 6.43 -32.26 -29.86
N ALA A 99 7.46 -33.03 -29.55
CA ALA A 99 8.31 -32.88 -28.38
C ALA A 99 9.08 -31.54 -28.41
N ALA A 100 9.10 -30.83 -27.29
CA ALA A 100 10.05 -29.75 -27.04
C ALA A 100 10.42 -29.74 -25.54
N GLY A 101 11.71 -29.67 -25.27
CA GLY A 101 12.35 -30.04 -24.01
C GLY A 101 12.00 -29.15 -22.83
N ALA A 102 11.78 -29.81 -21.69
CA ALA A 102 11.74 -29.18 -20.38
C ALA A 102 13.12 -28.60 -20.04
N ALA A 103 13.18 -27.29 -19.82
CA ALA A 103 14.26 -26.66 -19.07
C ALA A 103 14.10 -27.09 -17.61
N THR A 104 14.82 -28.12 -17.20
CA THR A 104 14.92 -28.53 -15.80
C THR A 104 15.71 -27.47 -15.03
N LYS A 105 15.02 -26.69 -14.18
CA LYS A 105 15.64 -25.94 -13.07
C LYS A 105 16.27 -26.95 -12.11
N ALA A 106 17.53 -27.29 -12.35
CA ALA A 106 18.39 -27.98 -11.41
C ALA A 106 18.83 -26.97 -10.33
N GLY A 107 18.49 -27.26 -9.08
CA GLY A 107 18.83 -26.42 -7.93
C GLY A 107 17.83 -26.47 -6.78
N ARG A 108 17.18 -27.62 -6.53
CA ARG A 108 16.46 -27.89 -5.28
C ARG A 108 17.36 -28.75 -4.39
N GLU A 109 18.35 -28.14 -3.77
CA GLU A 109 18.99 -28.74 -2.59
C GLU A 109 18.25 -28.22 -1.37
N TYR A 110 17.45 -29.12 -0.78
CA TYR A 110 16.80 -28.89 0.49
C TYR A 110 17.85 -28.74 1.59
N TYR A 111 17.76 -27.63 2.32
CA TYR A 111 18.56 -27.35 3.51
C TYR A 111 18.20 -28.35 4.62
N GLU A 112 19.04 -29.38 4.83
CA GLU A 112 19.03 -30.13 6.08
C GLU A 112 19.82 -29.35 7.15
N PRO A 113 19.24 -29.08 8.34
CA PRO A 113 19.98 -28.44 9.41
C PRO A 113 21.00 -29.44 9.98
N ARG A 114 22.25 -29.28 9.60
CA ARG A 114 23.38 -30.02 10.18
C ARG A 114 23.50 -29.64 11.65
N GLY A 115 23.02 -30.52 12.52
CA GLY A 115 23.10 -30.38 13.97
C GLY A 115 24.54 -30.20 14.42
N TRP A 116 24.78 -29.12 15.16
CA TRP A 116 26.02 -28.88 15.89
C TRP A 116 26.04 -29.83 17.10
N GLY A 117 26.46 -31.07 16.87
CA GLY A 117 26.75 -32.05 17.92
C GLY A 117 28.15 -31.81 18.47
N GLY A 118 28.23 -31.40 19.73
CA GLY A 118 29.48 -31.35 20.49
C GLY A 118 30.10 -32.74 20.61
N GLY A 119 31.30 -32.89 20.07
CA GLY A 119 32.13 -34.09 20.21
C GLY A 119 33.18 -33.88 21.30
N SER A 120 32.91 -34.40 22.49
CA SER A 120 33.91 -34.69 23.52
C SER A 120 34.03 -36.20 23.65
N SER A 121 35.13 -36.78 23.19
CA SER A 121 35.71 -37.99 23.78
C SER A 121 37.14 -38.18 23.28
N GLY A 122 38.07 -38.26 24.23
CA GLY A 122 39.42 -38.76 24.00
C GLY A 122 39.42 -40.27 23.79
N GLY A 123 40.45 -40.76 23.10
CA GLY A 123 40.69 -42.18 22.90
C GLY A 123 41.96 -42.37 22.10
N ALA A 124 43.02 -42.81 22.78
CA ALA A 124 44.34 -43.10 22.24
C ALA A 124 44.36 -44.25 21.23
N GLY A 125 45.36 -44.25 20.33
CA GLY A 125 45.84 -45.50 19.71
C GLY A 125 46.47 -45.39 18.33
N SER A 126 47.79 -45.58 18.28
CA SER A 126 48.54 -46.31 17.24
C SER A 126 48.84 -45.67 15.87
N SER A 127 50.04 -45.08 15.80
CA SER A 127 51.20 -45.46 14.95
C SER A 127 51.01 -45.93 13.47
N ALA A 128 51.63 -45.12 12.60
CA ALA A 128 52.62 -45.42 11.54
C ALA A 128 52.24 -46.07 10.18
N VAL A 129 53.10 -45.72 9.20
CA VAL A 129 53.24 -46.14 7.78
C VAL A 129 52.40 -45.28 6.81
N GLY A 130 52.90 -44.61 5.76
CA GLY A 130 54.20 -44.54 5.08
C GLY A 130 53.97 -44.06 3.61
N GLY A 131 54.94 -43.37 3.00
CA GLY A 131 55.02 -43.07 1.55
C GLY A 131 54.59 -41.64 1.16
N SER A 132 55.47 -40.68 0.87
CA SER A 132 56.60 -40.56 -0.09
C SER A 132 56.19 -40.29 -1.55
N VAL A 133 56.34 -39.02 -1.94
CA VAL A 133 57.00 -38.42 -3.14
C VAL A 133 56.93 -39.13 -4.49
N LEU A 134 56.55 -38.37 -5.55
CA LEU A 134 57.17 -38.28 -6.91
C LEU A 134 56.35 -37.25 -7.73
N ASN A 135 56.82 -36.03 -8.03
CA ASN A 135 57.71 -35.59 -9.13
C ASN A 135 57.37 -36.14 -10.53
N GLY A 136 57.16 -35.23 -11.49
CA GLY A 136 57.04 -35.54 -12.92
C GLY A 136 56.80 -34.30 -13.79
N SER A 137 57.89 -33.63 -14.19
CA SER A 137 57.94 -32.47 -15.09
C SER A 137 57.79 -32.84 -16.58
N VAL A 138 57.37 -31.83 -17.35
CA VAL A 138 57.38 -31.53 -18.82
C VAL A 138 58.38 -32.31 -19.72
N PRO A 139 58.19 -32.36 -21.06
CA PRO A 139 58.69 -31.26 -21.90
C PRO A 139 57.87 -30.88 -23.16
N THR A 140 58.12 -29.64 -23.54
CA THR A 140 57.79 -28.83 -24.73
C THR A 140 58.44 -29.33 -26.03
N ALA A 141 57.87 -28.96 -27.21
CA ALA A 141 58.52 -28.41 -28.44
C ALA A 141 57.70 -28.72 -29.74
N PRO A 142 58.03 -28.22 -30.96
CA PRO A 142 57.43 -26.98 -31.51
C PRO A 142 56.95 -27.04 -32.99
N GLY A 143 56.14 -26.04 -33.38
CA GLY A 143 56.09 -25.31 -34.66
C GLY A 143 56.05 -26.00 -36.04
N ARG A 144 55.08 -25.62 -36.90
CA ARG A 144 55.32 -25.43 -38.35
C ARG A 144 54.31 -24.51 -39.07
N LEU A 145 54.87 -23.76 -40.02
CA LEU A 145 54.35 -22.69 -40.87
C LEU A 145 53.37 -23.10 -42.00
N LEU A 146 52.51 -22.14 -42.35
CA LEU A 146 52.01 -21.70 -43.68
C LEU A 146 51.67 -22.75 -44.77
N VAL A 147 50.40 -22.76 -45.21
CA VAL A 147 50.02 -22.61 -46.63
C VAL A 147 48.71 -21.81 -46.72
N GLN A 148 48.75 -20.79 -47.58
CA GLN A 148 47.72 -19.84 -47.95
C GLN A 148 46.97 -20.36 -49.19
N ALA A 149 45.64 -20.29 -49.21
CA ALA A 149 44.84 -20.40 -50.43
C ALA A 149 43.54 -19.61 -50.25
N ASP A 150 43.41 -18.52 -51.02
CA ASP A 150 42.16 -17.81 -51.25
C ASP A 150 41.15 -18.72 -51.96
N PRO A 151 39.85 -18.54 -51.69
CA PRO A 151 39.03 -18.06 -52.80
C PRO A 151 38.13 -16.89 -52.40
N ALA A 152 38.03 -15.98 -53.35
CA ALA A 152 37.29 -14.75 -53.28
C ALA A 152 35.86 -14.91 -53.82
N VAL A 153 34.97 -14.07 -53.27
CA VAL A 153 33.75 -13.53 -53.90
C VAL A 153 32.62 -14.52 -54.21
N ALA A 154 31.77 -14.78 -53.20
CA ALA A 154 30.31 -14.94 -53.36
C ALA A 154 29.61 -15.09 -51.99
N ASP A 155 29.62 -14.08 -51.10
CA ASP A 155 28.82 -14.15 -49.84
C ASP A 155 28.53 -12.77 -49.20
N ALA A 156 28.38 -11.71 -50.01
CA ALA A 156 28.14 -10.36 -49.49
C ALA A 156 26.65 -10.04 -49.20
N GLU A 157 25.70 -10.86 -49.65
CA GLU A 157 24.26 -10.64 -49.41
C GLU A 157 23.72 -11.44 -48.21
N THR A 158 24.33 -12.58 -47.89
CA THR A 158 23.95 -13.44 -46.74
C THR A 158 24.33 -12.81 -45.40
N GLY A 159 25.48 -12.11 -45.33
CA GLY A 159 25.94 -11.45 -44.11
C GLY A 159 25.08 -10.24 -43.68
N ARG A 160 24.46 -9.52 -44.63
CA ARG A 160 23.58 -8.38 -44.29
C ARG A 160 22.24 -8.82 -43.70
N ALA A 161 21.71 -9.95 -44.15
CA ALA A 161 20.48 -10.51 -43.59
C ALA A 161 20.72 -11.05 -42.17
N GLU A 162 21.86 -11.73 -41.95
CA GLU A 162 22.25 -12.18 -40.61
C GLU A 162 22.59 -11.01 -39.67
N GLU A 163 23.25 -9.95 -40.14
CA GLU A 163 23.52 -8.76 -39.32
C GLU A 163 22.24 -7.96 -39.04
N ALA A 164 21.29 -7.87 -39.98
CA ALA A 164 20.00 -7.24 -39.74
C ALA A 164 19.12 -8.06 -38.79
N GLU A 165 19.11 -9.39 -38.91
CA GLU A 165 18.40 -10.26 -37.96
C GLU A 165 19.06 -10.20 -36.58
N LYS A 166 20.39 -10.13 -36.50
CA LYS A 166 21.12 -10.00 -35.22
C LYS A 166 20.94 -8.62 -34.60
N ALA A 167 20.81 -7.55 -35.41
CA ALA A 167 20.49 -6.21 -34.95
C ALA A 167 19.02 -6.10 -34.50
N GLU A 168 18.06 -6.66 -35.23
CA GLU A 168 16.65 -6.70 -34.81
C GLU A 168 16.45 -7.57 -33.57
N LYS A 169 17.21 -8.65 -33.44
CA LYS A 169 17.19 -9.55 -32.28
C LYS A 169 17.94 -8.95 -31.09
N ALA A 170 18.96 -8.11 -31.31
CA ALA A 170 19.60 -7.31 -30.26
C ALA A 170 18.68 -6.18 -29.79
N GLU A 171 17.97 -5.49 -30.71
CA GLU A 171 17.01 -4.44 -30.40
C GLU A 171 15.76 -4.99 -29.69
N LYS A 172 15.30 -6.21 -30.04
CA LYS A 172 14.26 -6.93 -29.28
C LYS A 172 14.76 -7.52 -27.94
N ALA A 173 16.03 -7.90 -27.84
CA ALA A 173 16.59 -8.47 -26.61
C ALA A 173 16.92 -7.41 -25.55
N GLU A 174 17.03 -6.12 -25.93
CA GLU A 174 17.35 -5.05 -24.99
C GLU A 174 16.10 -4.37 -24.38
N VAL A 175 14.89 -4.82 -24.73
CA VAL A 175 13.68 -4.43 -23.98
C VAL A 175 13.57 -5.30 -22.73
N THR A 176 14.57 -5.20 -21.85
CA THR A 176 14.37 -5.66 -20.48
C THR A 176 13.25 -4.77 -19.91
N PRO A 177 12.18 -5.35 -19.33
CA PRO A 177 11.09 -4.57 -18.76
C PRO A 177 11.60 -3.79 -17.54
N GLY A 178 12.19 -2.63 -17.80
CA GLY A 178 12.68 -1.72 -16.78
C GLY A 178 11.52 -1.19 -15.95
N ILE A 179 11.75 -0.98 -14.66
CA ILE A 179 10.78 -0.47 -13.69
C ILE A 179 10.32 0.94 -14.12
N ARG A 180 9.14 1.10 -14.71
CA ARG A 180 8.64 2.42 -15.16
C ARG A 180 7.77 3.08 -14.10
N LEU A 181 7.86 4.40 -13.98
CA LEU A 181 6.79 5.16 -13.33
C LEU A 181 5.62 5.21 -14.30
N SER A 182 4.45 4.78 -13.85
CA SER A 182 3.24 4.95 -14.65
C SER A 182 3.06 6.45 -14.99
N PRO A 183 2.77 6.80 -16.26
CA PRO A 183 2.58 8.20 -16.66
C PRO A 183 1.38 8.86 -15.95
N ILE A 184 0.53 8.05 -15.32
CA ILE A 184 -0.64 8.47 -14.56
C ILE A 184 -0.24 8.88 -13.14
N LEU A 185 1.00 8.66 -12.69
CA LEU A 185 1.41 8.84 -11.30
C LEU A 185 2.39 10.01 -11.16
N ARG A 186 2.37 10.66 -10.00
CA ARG A 186 3.34 11.67 -9.59
C ARG A 186 3.72 11.44 -8.13
N LEU A 187 5.01 11.45 -7.83
CA LEU A 187 5.48 11.44 -6.44
C LEU A 187 5.33 12.83 -5.81
N VAL A 188 4.73 12.88 -4.62
CA VAL A 188 4.45 14.09 -3.86
C VAL A 188 4.91 13.91 -2.42
N ALA A 189 5.42 14.98 -1.82
CA ALA A 189 5.76 15.00 -0.41
C ALA A 189 4.50 15.00 0.46
N HIS A 190 4.44 14.10 1.44
CA HIS A 190 3.38 13.98 2.44
C HIS A 190 3.98 13.95 3.86
N PRO A 191 3.26 14.35 4.92
CA PRO A 191 3.78 14.30 6.30
C PRO A 191 4.24 12.89 6.74
N SER A 192 3.63 11.85 6.18
CA SER A 192 4.01 10.45 6.42
C SER A 192 5.17 9.96 5.54
N GLY A 193 5.65 10.72 4.56
CA GLY A 193 6.72 10.30 3.64
C GLY A 193 6.47 10.72 2.19
N LEU A 194 7.13 10.06 1.24
CA LEU A 194 6.81 10.20 -0.18
C LEU A 194 5.52 9.43 -0.46
N ARG A 195 4.65 9.98 -1.30
CA ARG A 195 3.40 9.32 -1.71
C ARG A 195 3.17 9.50 -3.19
N VAL A 196 2.46 8.54 -3.77
CA VAL A 196 2.04 8.62 -5.15
C VAL A 196 0.69 9.30 -5.23
N GLN A 197 0.56 10.27 -6.14
CA GLN A 197 -0.68 10.93 -6.47
C GLN A 197 -1.05 10.60 -7.92
N PHE A 198 -2.27 10.12 -8.14
CA PHE A 198 -2.82 9.95 -9.48
C PHE A 198 -3.03 11.31 -10.17
N ARG A 199 -2.47 11.47 -11.37
CA ARG A 199 -2.65 12.62 -12.26
C ARG A 199 -4.05 12.65 -12.88
N VAL A 200 -4.65 11.48 -13.13
CA VAL A 200 -5.97 11.32 -13.74
C VAL A 200 -6.69 10.16 -13.04
N GLY A 201 -7.95 10.35 -12.61
CA GLY A 201 -8.75 9.27 -12.01
C GLY A 201 -8.98 9.34 -10.49
N GLY A 202 -8.67 10.46 -9.84
CA GLY A 202 -8.89 10.67 -8.40
C GLY A 202 -10.26 10.21 -7.85
N PRO A 203 -11.40 10.47 -8.53
CA PRO A 203 -12.71 10.02 -8.05
C PRO A 203 -12.89 8.50 -8.08
N VAL A 204 -12.27 7.81 -9.06
CA VAL A 204 -12.39 6.34 -9.20
C VAL A 204 -11.51 5.66 -8.17
N ALA A 205 -10.25 6.11 -8.02
CA ALA A 205 -9.36 5.62 -6.98
C ALA A 205 -9.95 5.87 -5.58
N ALA A 206 -10.57 7.04 -5.35
CA ALA A 206 -11.24 7.35 -4.09
C ALA A 206 -12.48 6.47 -3.85
N ALA A 207 -13.30 6.21 -4.87
CA ALA A 207 -14.47 5.34 -4.75
C ALA A 207 -14.07 3.87 -4.53
N LEU A 208 -13.02 3.40 -5.22
CA LEU A 208 -12.45 2.07 -5.00
C LEU A 208 -11.89 1.96 -3.58
N ALA A 209 -11.12 2.96 -3.14
CA ALA A 209 -10.60 3.01 -1.77
C ALA A 209 -11.75 2.99 -0.75
N GLU A 210 -12.75 3.85 -0.87
CA GLU A 210 -13.89 3.90 0.08
C GLU A 210 -14.58 2.55 0.26
N VAL A 211 -14.78 1.81 -0.84
CA VAL A 211 -15.45 0.52 -0.81
C VAL A 211 -14.52 -0.61 -0.33
N MET A 212 -13.22 -0.50 -0.60
CA MET A 212 -12.19 -1.45 -0.18
C MET A 212 -11.65 -1.19 1.22
N THR A 213 -11.85 0.00 1.81
CA THR A 213 -11.33 0.40 3.12
C THR A 213 -11.62 -0.66 4.19
N PRO A 214 -12.84 -1.23 4.31
CA PRO A 214 -13.10 -2.26 5.33
C PRO A 214 -12.25 -3.53 5.13
N ALA A 215 -12.00 -3.93 3.88
CA ALA A 215 -11.14 -5.07 3.56
C ALA A 215 -9.67 -4.75 3.84
N ILE A 216 -9.23 -3.53 3.51
CA ILE A 216 -7.88 -3.04 3.77
C ILE A 216 -7.63 -2.99 5.29
N GLU A 217 -8.54 -2.39 6.07
CA GLU A 217 -8.44 -2.29 7.53
C GLU A 217 -8.40 -3.68 8.18
N ALA A 218 -9.17 -4.64 7.66
CA ALA A 218 -9.14 -6.02 8.12
C ALA A 218 -7.81 -6.73 7.79
N ALA A 219 -7.18 -6.39 6.66
CA ALA A 219 -5.87 -6.91 6.24
C ALA A 219 -4.69 -6.25 6.98
N THR A 220 -4.88 -5.02 7.47
CA THR A 220 -3.88 -4.26 8.26
C THR A 220 -4.32 -4.08 9.72
N PRO A 221 -4.54 -5.16 10.48
CA PRO A 221 -5.04 -5.07 11.85
C PRO A 221 -4.01 -4.42 12.76
N GLY A 222 -4.38 -3.32 13.41
CA GLY A 222 -3.55 -2.66 14.43
C GLY A 222 -3.38 -1.15 14.27
N LEU A 223 -3.93 -0.55 13.21
CA LEU A 223 -3.62 0.84 12.84
C LEU A 223 -4.82 1.76 12.70
N THR A 224 -6.05 1.25 12.83
CA THR A 224 -7.14 2.17 13.17
C THR A 224 -6.78 2.74 14.53
N PRO A 225 -6.47 4.06 14.63
CA PRO A 225 -6.39 4.66 15.95
C PRO A 225 -7.75 4.33 16.54
N THR A 226 -7.78 3.55 17.63
CA THR A 226 -8.99 3.43 18.42
C THR A 226 -9.33 4.87 18.71
N GLN A 227 -10.29 5.43 17.95
CA GLN A 227 -10.86 6.73 18.22
C GLN A 227 -11.31 6.54 19.64
N GLY A 228 -10.52 7.09 20.56
CA GLY A 228 -10.76 6.93 21.98
C GLY A 228 -12.15 7.48 22.11
N THR A 229 -13.12 6.58 22.27
CA THR A 229 -14.44 6.97 22.70
C THR A 229 -14.12 7.58 24.04
N SER A 230 -14.04 8.91 24.03
CA SER A 230 -14.03 9.73 25.21
C SER A 230 -15.42 9.54 25.82
N SER A 231 -15.65 8.34 26.31
CA SER A 231 -16.54 8.05 27.42
C SER A 231 -16.10 9.05 28.46
N GLY A 232 -16.83 10.17 28.50
CA GLY A 232 -16.72 11.19 29.52
C GLY A 232 -17.01 10.49 30.83
N ARG A 233 -15.96 9.91 31.42
CA ARG A 233 -15.97 9.44 32.78
C ARG A 233 -16.04 10.71 33.61
N ALA A 234 -17.27 11.13 33.89
CA ALA A 234 -17.56 12.17 34.86
C ALA A 234 -16.75 11.87 36.12
N ALA A 235 -15.80 12.75 36.41
CA ALA A 235 -15.05 12.70 37.65
C ALA A 235 -16.07 12.82 38.79
N PRO A 236 -16.05 11.91 39.79
CA PRO A 236 -16.89 12.08 40.97
C PRO A 236 -16.43 13.35 41.69
N GLY A 237 -17.39 14.22 41.99
CA GLY A 237 -17.18 15.53 42.57
C GLY A 237 -16.26 15.50 43.80
N GLY A 238 -15.26 16.37 43.79
CA GLY A 238 -14.50 16.69 45.00
C GLY A 238 -15.42 17.40 46.00
N PRO A 239 -15.44 17.00 47.27
CA PRO A 239 -16.27 17.67 48.26
C PRO A 239 -15.70 19.04 48.62
N ASP A 240 -16.64 19.98 48.69
CA ASP A 240 -16.57 21.32 49.24
C ASP A 240 -15.70 21.43 50.49
N ARG A 241 -14.71 22.33 50.44
CA ARG A 241 -14.05 22.86 51.65
C ARG A 241 -14.96 23.93 52.27
N GLY A 242 -16.00 23.47 52.97
CA GLY A 242 -16.76 24.29 53.92
C GLY A 242 -16.13 24.23 55.32
N GLY A 243 -15.69 25.38 55.83
CA GLY A 243 -15.15 25.52 57.18
C GLY A 243 -16.20 25.54 58.29
N ARG A 244 -15.68 25.73 59.52
CA ARG A 244 -16.34 25.97 60.83
C ARG A 244 -16.84 24.74 61.61
N GLY A 245 -15.99 24.33 62.57
CA GLY A 245 -16.24 24.52 64.00
C GLY A 245 -17.40 23.74 64.65
N GLY A 246 -17.07 22.86 65.60
CA GLY A 246 -18.10 22.28 66.47
C GLY A 246 -17.63 21.08 67.27
N ARG A 247 -17.34 21.32 68.54
CA ARG A 247 -16.95 20.38 69.59
C ARG A 247 -18.00 19.29 69.89
N GLN A 248 -17.48 18.19 70.46
CA GLN A 248 -18.07 17.23 71.43
C GLN A 248 -18.73 15.92 70.94
N GLY A 249 -18.31 14.82 71.59
CA GLY A 249 -19.08 13.58 71.77
C GLY A 249 -18.37 12.31 71.27
N ARG A 250 -17.47 11.69 72.05
CA ARG A 250 -17.71 10.39 72.74
C ARG A 250 -18.33 9.30 71.83
N LEU A 251 -17.57 8.25 71.49
CA LEU A 251 -17.47 6.97 72.22
C LEU A 251 -16.81 5.87 71.37
N ARG A 252 -15.86 5.18 72.03
CA ARG A 252 -15.39 3.80 71.89
C ARG A 252 -16.10 2.93 70.83
N LEU A 253 -15.30 2.20 70.03
CA LEU A 253 -15.06 0.77 70.28
C LEU A 253 -13.90 0.22 69.45
N LEU A 254 -13.16 -0.65 70.13
CA LEU A 254 -11.95 -1.34 69.72
C LEU A 254 -12.27 -2.41 68.67
N ARG A 255 -11.48 -2.50 67.60
CA ARG A 255 -11.13 -3.81 67.04
C ARG A 255 -9.69 -3.82 66.55
N ARG A 256 -8.87 -4.44 67.39
CA ARG A 256 -7.46 -4.74 67.23
C ARG A 256 -7.35 -5.95 66.29
N GLY A 257 -6.77 -5.76 65.12
CA GLY A 257 -6.40 -6.83 64.18
C GLY A 257 -4.96 -6.59 63.74
N ARG A 258 -4.05 -7.24 64.46
CA ARG A 258 -2.61 -7.25 64.26
C ARG A 258 -2.33 -8.30 63.18
N HIS A 259 -1.83 -7.90 62.01
CA HIS A 259 -1.06 -8.81 61.16
C HIS A 259 0.24 -8.15 60.75
N GLU A 260 1.27 -8.98 60.89
CA GLU A 260 2.68 -8.68 60.89
C GLU A 260 3.20 -8.36 59.50
N ALA A 261 4.18 -7.45 59.54
CA ALA A 261 5.30 -7.27 58.64
C ALA A 261 5.58 -8.45 57.69
N SER A 262 5.49 -8.17 56.40
CA SER A 262 6.31 -8.81 55.38
C SER A 262 6.98 -7.69 54.59
N ASP A 263 8.24 -7.43 54.95
CA ASP A 263 9.17 -6.63 54.15
C ASP A 263 9.42 -7.39 52.83
N LEU A 264 8.80 -6.91 51.76
CA LEU A 264 9.18 -7.22 50.39
C LEU A 264 9.76 -5.95 49.77
N PRO A 265 10.91 -6.02 49.07
CA PRO A 265 11.48 -4.87 48.41
C PRO A 265 10.48 -4.38 47.35
N THR A 266 10.06 -3.13 47.52
CA THR A 266 9.28 -2.38 46.54
C THR A 266 10.18 -2.06 45.37
N ASP A 267 10.30 -3.02 44.46
CA ASP A 267 10.90 -2.80 43.16
C ASP A 267 9.96 -1.84 42.41
N THR A 268 10.32 -0.57 42.46
CA THR A 268 9.56 0.53 41.86
C THR A 268 9.89 0.57 40.36
N SER A 269 9.67 -0.56 39.68
CA SER A 269 9.73 -0.59 38.22
C SER A 269 8.39 -0.12 37.70
N ALA A 270 8.44 1.01 36.98
CA ALA A 270 7.32 1.64 36.33
C ALA A 270 6.44 0.59 35.64
N GLY A 271 5.17 0.52 36.04
CA GLY A 271 4.13 -0.31 35.44
C GLY A 271 3.89 0.08 33.98
N ARG A 272 4.77 -0.35 33.09
CA ARG A 272 4.61 -0.29 31.64
C ARG A 272 3.51 -1.29 31.31
N ARG A 273 2.29 -0.81 31.12
CA ARG A 273 1.12 -1.64 30.78
C ARG A 273 1.41 -2.43 29.50
N VAL A 274 1.73 -3.73 29.64
CA VAL A 274 2.06 -4.68 28.56
C VAL A 274 0.82 -5.16 27.78
N GLY A 275 -0.33 -4.50 27.93
CA GLY A 275 -1.59 -4.92 27.27
C GLY A 275 -1.82 -4.37 25.87
N GLY A 276 -0.90 -3.56 25.33
CA GLY A 276 -1.03 -3.01 23.98
C GLY A 276 -0.71 -4.08 22.94
N ARG A 277 -1.62 -4.31 21.98
CA ARG A 277 -1.26 -5.02 20.75
C ARG A 277 0.02 -4.39 20.19
N PRO A 278 1.02 -5.19 19.77
CA PRO A 278 2.23 -4.64 19.19
C PRO A 278 1.83 -3.78 18.00
N ALA A 279 2.10 -2.48 18.09
CA ALA A 279 1.93 -1.58 16.96
C ALA A 279 2.82 -2.10 15.82
N VAL A 280 2.33 -2.00 14.58
CA VAL A 280 3.14 -2.31 13.41
C VAL A 280 4.32 -1.34 13.44
N LEU A 281 5.52 -1.88 13.71
CA LEU A 281 6.73 -1.09 13.82
C LEU A 281 7.03 -0.48 12.44
N SER A 282 7.25 0.82 12.38
CA SER A 282 7.75 1.49 11.17
C SER A 282 9.27 1.69 11.26
N VAL A 283 9.96 1.72 10.12
CA VAL A 283 11.42 1.95 10.07
C VAL A 283 11.75 3.34 10.61
N ARG A 284 10.89 4.33 10.35
CA ARG A 284 10.97 5.68 10.89
C ARG A 284 10.86 5.71 12.41
N GLU A 285 9.96 4.92 13.00
CA GLU A 285 9.85 4.81 14.46
C GLU A 285 11.09 4.13 15.06
N LEU A 286 11.58 3.05 14.45
CA LEU A 286 12.82 2.39 14.87
C LEU A 286 14.02 3.34 14.77
N ALA A 287 14.13 4.13 13.71
CA ALA A 287 15.16 5.15 13.57
C ALA A 287 15.04 6.24 14.66
N GLY A 288 13.82 6.65 15.01
CA GLY A 288 13.56 7.57 16.12
C GLY A 288 14.00 6.98 17.47
N ARG A 289 13.63 5.72 17.75
CA ARG A 289 14.06 4.98 18.95
C ARG A 289 15.57 4.85 19.02
N ALA A 290 16.24 4.47 17.94
CA ALA A 290 17.70 4.39 17.87
C ALA A 290 18.36 5.74 18.17
N LEU A 291 17.81 6.84 17.63
CA LEU A 291 18.34 8.18 17.88
C LEU A 291 18.16 8.60 19.35
N THR A 292 16.99 8.34 19.94
CA THR A 292 16.74 8.61 21.36
C THR A 292 17.65 7.78 22.26
N ALA A 293 17.75 6.47 22.00
CA ALA A 293 18.64 5.57 22.73
C ALA A 293 20.10 6.06 22.70
N ARG A 294 20.59 6.51 21.54
CA ARG A 294 21.93 7.11 21.41
C ARG A 294 22.09 8.39 22.23
N ARG A 295 21.10 9.29 22.20
CA ARG A 295 21.14 10.55 22.98
C ARG A 295 21.15 10.28 24.49
N GLU A 296 20.43 9.27 24.92
CA GLU A 296 20.33 8.86 26.33
C GLU A 296 21.43 7.89 26.75
N SER A 297 22.29 7.46 25.81
CA SER A 297 23.28 6.40 26.01
C SER A 297 22.68 5.08 26.49
N ASP A 298 21.42 4.79 26.13
CA ASP A 298 20.72 3.54 26.43
C ASP A 298 21.14 2.45 25.43
N ARG A 299 22.12 1.64 25.85
CA ARG A 299 22.67 0.55 25.03
C ARG A 299 21.70 -0.61 24.85
N GLU A 300 20.84 -0.86 25.83
CA GLU A 300 19.86 -1.96 25.77
C GLU A 300 18.76 -1.66 24.77
N GLU A 301 18.24 -0.42 24.79
CA GLU A 301 17.25 0.02 23.81
C GLU A 301 17.83 0.03 22.39
N ALA A 302 19.09 0.44 22.22
CA ALA A 302 19.76 0.36 20.91
C ALA A 302 19.86 -1.10 20.40
N LEU A 303 20.19 -2.07 21.27
CA LEU A 303 20.17 -3.50 20.90
C LEU A 303 18.75 -4.04 20.69
N ALA A 304 17.75 -3.51 21.38
CA ALA A 304 16.35 -3.84 21.12
C ALA A 304 15.94 -3.40 19.71
N VAL A 305 16.33 -2.18 19.29
CA VAL A 305 16.09 -1.69 17.93
C VAL A 305 16.76 -2.58 16.88
N ASP A 306 18.00 -3.03 17.10
CA ASP A 306 18.66 -3.97 16.17
C ASP A 306 17.86 -5.27 15.99
N ARG A 307 17.38 -5.85 17.10
CA ARG A 307 16.57 -7.08 17.07
C ARG A 307 15.23 -6.86 16.38
N ASP A 308 14.55 -5.76 16.68
CA ASP A 308 13.28 -5.38 16.05
C ASP A 308 13.46 -5.17 14.54
N LEU A 309 14.57 -4.51 14.15
CA LEU A 309 14.91 -4.28 12.75
C LEU A 309 15.20 -5.60 12.00
N CYS A 310 15.96 -6.52 12.60
CA CYS A 310 16.29 -7.80 11.97
C CYS A 310 15.11 -8.79 11.95
N SER A 311 14.12 -8.62 12.84
CA SER A 311 12.90 -9.44 12.90
C SER A 311 11.72 -8.86 12.12
N PHE A 312 11.92 -7.76 11.39
CA PHE A 312 10.86 -7.04 10.68
C PHE A 312 10.08 -7.93 9.68
N HIS A 313 10.77 -8.85 8.98
CA HIS A 313 10.17 -9.83 8.05
C HIS A 313 9.27 -10.89 8.71
N ARG A 314 9.24 -10.94 10.04
CA ARG A 314 8.42 -11.86 10.84
C ARG A 314 7.06 -11.28 11.20
N GLN A 315 6.82 -10.01 10.86
CA GLN A 315 5.52 -9.39 11.04
C GLN A 315 4.45 -10.21 10.28
N PRO A 316 3.31 -10.52 10.93
CA PRO A 316 2.23 -11.22 10.27
C PRO A 316 1.47 -10.25 9.38
N PHE A 317 1.31 -10.61 8.10
CA PHE A 317 0.47 -9.87 7.16
C PHE A 317 -0.76 -10.73 6.85
N SER A 318 -1.95 -10.16 7.05
CA SER A 318 -3.20 -10.88 6.79
C SER A 318 -3.58 -10.69 5.33
N ALA A 319 -3.82 -11.79 4.62
CA ALA A 319 -4.30 -11.73 3.25
C ALA A 319 -5.62 -10.93 3.19
N ILE A 320 -5.68 -9.98 2.25
CA ILE A 320 -6.88 -9.23 1.94
C ILE A 320 -7.99 -10.21 1.54
N ARG A 321 -9.21 -9.88 1.94
CA ARG A 321 -10.40 -10.68 1.63
C ARG A 321 -11.38 -9.82 0.85
N PRO A 322 -12.31 -10.46 0.11
CA PRO A 322 -13.40 -9.73 -0.50
C PRO A 322 -14.11 -8.83 0.52
N PRO A 323 -14.35 -7.54 0.20
CA PRO A 323 -15.03 -6.62 1.11
C PRO A 323 -16.44 -7.13 1.44
N VAL A 324 -16.72 -7.24 2.74
CA VAL A 324 -18.07 -7.58 3.23
C VAL A 324 -18.85 -6.30 3.43
N VAL A 325 -19.76 -5.99 2.49
CA VAL A 325 -20.65 -4.83 2.60
C VAL A 325 -21.73 -5.16 3.62
N THR A 326 -21.75 -4.43 4.74
CA THR A 326 -22.80 -4.58 5.74
C THR A 326 -24.11 -4.02 5.16
N PRO A 327 -25.20 -4.81 5.11
CA PRO A 327 -26.47 -4.33 4.60
C PRO A 327 -26.98 -3.17 5.46
N LEU A 328 -27.52 -2.13 4.82
CA LEU A 328 -28.12 -1.02 5.55
C LEU A 328 -29.41 -1.49 6.23
N ALA A 329 -29.43 -1.43 7.56
CA ALA A 329 -30.61 -1.79 8.32
C ALA A 329 -31.82 -0.91 7.92
N PRO A 330 -33.03 -1.49 7.88
CA PRO A 330 -34.27 -0.72 7.77
C PRO A 330 -34.37 0.36 8.86
N LEU A 331 -35.24 1.34 8.65
CA LEU A 331 -35.52 2.36 9.68
C LEU A 331 -35.92 1.69 10.99
N THR A 332 -35.23 2.08 12.06
CA THR A 332 -35.53 1.67 13.43
C THR A 332 -36.90 2.18 13.87
N ALA A 333 -37.50 1.55 14.88
CA ALA A 333 -38.81 1.96 15.39
C ALA A 333 -38.84 3.43 15.85
N SER A 334 -37.73 3.94 16.41
CA SER A 334 -37.58 5.34 16.80
C SER A 334 -37.51 6.28 15.60
N GLU A 335 -36.75 5.95 14.55
CA GLU A 335 -36.73 6.73 13.30
C GLU A 335 -38.12 6.75 12.64
N VAL A 336 -38.83 5.62 12.62
CA VAL A 336 -40.21 5.55 12.12
C VAL A 336 -41.15 6.44 12.93
N ALA A 337 -41.02 6.44 14.27
CA ALA A 337 -41.80 7.32 15.13
C ALA A 337 -41.50 8.81 14.86
N ALA A 338 -40.23 9.17 14.66
CA ALA A 338 -39.82 10.54 14.33
C ALA A 338 -40.40 10.99 12.99
N VAL A 339 -40.34 10.14 11.95
CA VAL A 339 -40.96 10.41 10.64
C VAL A 339 -42.48 10.62 10.80
N ARG A 340 -43.16 9.74 11.54
CA ARG A 340 -44.61 9.87 11.80
C ARG A 340 -44.95 11.18 12.50
N GLN A 341 -44.16 11.57 13.50
CA GLN A 341 -44.36 12.83 14.22
C GLN A 341 -44.13 14.04 13.31
N GLN A 342 -43.10 14.01 12.46
CA GLN A 342 -42.79 15.09 11.53
C GLN A 342 -43.88 15.25 10.47
N VAL A 343 -44.38 14.14 9.90
CA VAL A 343 -45.48 14.17 8.93
C VAL A 343 -46.79 14.63 9.58
N LEU A 344 -47.08 14.19 10.82
CA LEU A 344 -48.24 14.63 11.58
C LEU A 344 -48.22 16.15 11.85
N ALA A 345 -47.06 16.69 12.18
CA ALA A 345 -46.88 18.14 12.34
C ALA A 345 -47.08 18.87 11.00
N ALA A 346 -46.53 18.34 9.90
CA ALA A 346 -46.59 18.95 8.58
C ALA A 346 -48.01 18.97 7.97
N THR A 347 -48.88 18.01 8.32
CA THR A 347 -50.28 18.02 7.85
C THR A 347 -51.18 18.98 8.63
N GLY A 348 -50.69 19.58 9.71
CA GLY A 348 -51.49 20.45 10.58
C GLY A 348 -52.54 19.69 11.39
N ALA A 349 -52.45 18.36 11.47
CA ALA A 349 -53.42 17.52 12.20
C ALA A 349 -53.51 17.83 13.72
N THR A 350 -52.53 18.56 14.24
CA THR A 350 -52.45 19.05 15.63
C THR A 350 -52.76 20.54 15.78
N ALA A 351 -53.24 21.21 14.73
CA ALA A 351 -53.61 22.63 14.78
C ALA A 351 -54.81 22.85 15.71
N LYS A 352 -54.81 23.98 16.43
CA LYS A 352 -55.93 24.39 17.28
C LYS A 352 -57.11 24.83 16.40
N GLY A 353 -58.34 24.48 16.80
CA GLY A 353 -59.57 24.92 16.12
C GLY A 353 -60.14 23.96 15.08
N LEU A 354 -59.50 22.81 14.84
CA LEU A 354 -60.03 21.76 13.95
C LEU A 354 -61.20 21.03 14.62
N SER A 355 -62.23 20.68 13.83
CA SER A 355 -63.27 19.76 14.29
C SER A 355 -62.70 18.35 14.52
N ARG A 356 -63.41 17.52 15.30
CA ARG A 356 -62.96 16.14 15.57
C ARG A 356 -62.84 15.31 14.28
N SER A 357 -63.79 15.45 13.35
CA SER A 357 -63.78 14.75 12.07
C SER A 357 -62.60 15.17 11.19
N GLU A 358 -62.35 16.49 11.07
CA GLU A 358 -61.22 17.00 10.31
C GLU A 358 -59.88 16.56 10.92
N SER A 359 -59.74 16.59 12.25
CA SER A 359 -58.53 16.10 12.92
C SER A 359 -58.32 14.60 12.67
N THR A 360 -59.39 13.79 12.65
CA THR A 360 -59.28 12.35 12.34
C THR A 360 -58.90 12.11 10.88
N GLU A 361 -59.44 12.86 9.93
CA GLU A 361 -59.10 12.76 8.51
C GLU A 361 -57.64 13.17 8.28
N LEU A 362 -57.19 14.28 8.86
CA LEU A 362 -55.80 14.73 8.74
C LEU A 362 -54.81 13.79 9.43
N LYS A 363 -55.19 13.15 10.54
CA LYS A 363 -54.38 12.10 11.20
C LYS A 363 -54.27 10.84 10.33
N ALA A 364 -55.37 10.42 9.70
CA ALA A 364 -55.36 9.28 8.78
C ALA A 364 -54.47 9.55 7.57
N LEU A 365 -54.61 10.73 6.96
CA LEU A 365 -53.79 11.18 5.85
C LEU A 365 -52.30 11.33 6.24
N ALA A 366 -52.01 11.79 7.46
CA ALA A 366 -50.64 11.83 7.98
C ALA A 366 -50.04 10.43 8.16
N ALA A 367 -50.83 9.49 8.68
CA ALA A 367 -50.40 8.12 8.87
C ALA A 367 -50.08 7.44 7.53
N GLU A 368 -50.93 7.62 6.51
CA GLU A 368 -50.73 7.11 5.14
C GLU A 368 -49.46 7.71 4.51
N ARG A 369 -49.28 9.03 4.61
CA ARG A 369 -48.07 9.69 4.09
C ARG A 369 -46.80 9.22 4.81
N ALA A 370 -46.88 9.02 6.12
CA ALA A 370 -45.75 8.52 6.89
C ALA A 370 -45.38 7.09 6.50
N SER A 371 -46.36 6.20 6.25
CA SER A 371 -46.05 4.85 5.75
C SER A 371 -45.38 4.88 4.39
N VAL A 372 -45.89 5.68 3.44
CA VAL A 372 -45.26 5.83 2.11
C VAL A 372 -43.82 6.34 2.23
N PHE A 373 -43.56 7.30 3.12
CA PHE A 373 -42.20 7.82 3.33
C PHE A 373 -41.26 6.78 3.95
N VAL A 374 -41.74 6.01 4.92
CA VAL A 374 -40.97 4.91 5.54
C VAL A 374 -40.62 3.85 4.50
N ASP A 375 -41.58 3.44 3.67
CA ASP A 375 -41.37 2.46 2.61
C ASP A 375 -40.36 2.98 1.57
N ALA A 376 -40.53 4.22 1.11
CA ALA A 376 -39.59 4.85 0.18
C ALA A 376 -38.16 4.95 0.76
N SER A 377 -38.04 5.28 2.04
CA SER A 377 -36.75 5.35 2.74
C SER A 377 -36.08 3.98 2.86
N ASN A 378 -36.86 2.94 3.15
CA ASN A 378 -36.35 1.57 3.22
C ASN A 378 -35.92 1.05 1.83
N VAL A 379 -36.67 1.38 0.77
CA VAL A 379 -36.27 1.08 -0.62
C VAL A 379 -34.98 1.80 -0.98
N ALA A 380 -34.86 3.10 -0.65
CA ALA A 380 -33.64 3.86 -0.91
C ALA A 380 -32.42 3.27 -0.19
N ARG A 381 -32.57 2.88 1.09
CA ARG A 381 -31.50 2.20 1.84
C ARG A 381 -31.10 0.87 1.21
N ARG A 382 -32.05 0.08 0.72
CA ARG A 382 -31.78 -1.17 -0.01
C ARG A 382 -31.01 -0.90 -1.30
N VAL A 383 -31.48 0.01 -2.15
CA VAL A 383 -30.80 0.37 -3.41
C VAL A 383 -29.38 0.88 -3.16
N LEU A 384 -29.16 1.65 -2.09
CA LEU A 384 -27.82 2.10 -1.71
C LEU A 384 -26.94 0.94 -1.23
N ALA A 385 -27.48 -0.02 -0.48
CA ALA A 385 -26.76 -1.22 -0.06
C ALA A 385 -26.39 -2.09 -1.28
N ASP A 386 -27.34 -2.36 -2.17
CA ASP A 386 -27.14 -3.14 -3.40
C ASP A 386 -26.09 -2.46 -4.31
N ARG A 387 -26.13 -1.12 -4.42
CA ARG A 387 -25.12 -0.35 -5.17
C ARG A 387 -23.74 -0.50 -4.56
N ARG A 388 -23.61 -0.41 -3.23
CA ARG A 388 -22.33 -0.59 -2.53
C ARG A 388 -21.79 -2.00 -2.70
N GLU A 389 -22.64 -3.00 -2.61
CA GLU A 389 -22.29 -4.41 -2.86
C GLU A 389 -21.79 -4.60 -4.30
N ALA A 390 -22.50 -4.07 -5.30
CA ALA A 390 -22.07 -4.15 -6.69
C ALA A 390 -20.71 -3.46 -6.94
N LEU A 391 -20.48 -2.29 -6.32
CA LEU A 391 -19.18 -1.61 -6.40
C LEU A 391 -18.08 -2.41 -5.70
N ALA A 392 -18.38 -3.04 -4.57
CA ALA A 392 -17.45 -3.87 -3.81
C ALA A 392 -17.03 -5.11 -4.62
N SER A 393 -18.00 -5.81 -5.21
CA SER A 393 -17.73 -6.94 -6.10
C SER A 393 -16.92 -6.52 -7.33
N GLY A 394 -17.26 -5.38 -7.95
CA GLY A 394 -16.50 -4.86 -9.09
C GLY A 394 -15.06 -4.48 -8.73
N ALA A 395 -14.86 -3.81 -7.59
CA ALA A 395 -13.53 -3.46 -7.08
C ALA A 395 -12.69 -4.71 -6.81
N TRP A 396 -13.29 -5.73 -6.20
CA TRP A 396 -12.63 -7.01 -5.94
C TRP A 396 -12.24 -7.73 -7.23
N GLN A 397 -13.11 -7.76 -8.24
CA GLN A 397 -12.81 -8.36 -9.54
C GLN A 397 -11.65 -7.64 -10.26
N LEU A 398 -11.58 -6.31 -10.18
CA LEU A 398 -10.46 -5.53 -10.71
C LEU A 398 -9.15 -5.89 -10.00
N LEU A 399 -9.18 -6.10 -8.68
CA LEU A 399 -8.01 -6.52 -7.91
C LEU A 399 -7.59 -7.96 -8.24
N GLU A 400 -8.54 -8.90 -8.39
CA GLU A 400 -8.27 -10.29 -8.78
C GLU A 400 -7.76 -10.42 -10.22
N SER A 401 -8.18 -9.53 -11.12
CA SER A 401 -7.69 -9.48 -12.51
C SER A 401 -6.42 -8.66 -12.67
N HIS A 402 -5.83 -8.18 -11.55
CA HIS A 402 -4.62 -7.36 -11.51
C HIS A 402 -4.72 -6.10 -12.37
N ASP A 403 -5.87 -5.41 -12.35
CA ASP A 403 -5.99 -4.09 -12.98
C ASP A 403 -4.99 -3.10 -12.36
N PRO A 404 -4.07 -2.52 -13.15
CA PRO A 404 -3.00 -1.66 -12.62
C PRO A 404 -3.48 -0.53 -11.71
N ALA A 405 -4.56 0.15 -12.10
CA ALA A 405 -5.05 1.31 -11.36
C ALA A 405 -5.69 0.89 -10.04
N ALA A 406 -6.48 -0.19 -10.05
CA ALA A 406 -7.08 -0.75 -8.84
C ALA A 406 -6.01 -1.28 -7.87
N VAL A 407 -5.01 -2.01 -8.38
CA VAL A 407 -3.91 -2.55 -7.57
C VAL A 407 -3.10 -1.41 -6.92
N VAL A 408 -2.66 -0.41 -7.69
CA VAL A 408 -1.92 0.73 -7.12
C VAL A 408 -2.74 1.45 -6.06
N ALA A 409 -4.02 1.73 -6.33
CA ALA A 409 -4.88 2.44 -5.38
C ALA A 409 -5.08 1.67 -4.06
N VAL A 410 -5.38 0.36 -4.15
CA VAL A 410 -5.62 -0.49 -2.97
C VAL A 410 -4.32 -0.74 -2.19
N VAL A 411 -3.21 -1.05 -2.89
CA VAL A 411 -1.91 -1.28 -2.25
C VAL A 411 -1.39 -0.01 -1.60
N ASP A 412 -1.40 1.15 -2.27
CA ASP A 412 -0.91 2.39 -1.66
C ASP A 412 -1.74 2.79 -0.43
N GLU A 413 -3.07 2.66 -0.50
CA GLU A 413 -3.95 2.96 0.63
C GLU A 413 -3.73 2.01 1.82
N ALA A 414 -3.53 0.72 1.55
CA ALA A 414 -3.19 -0.25 2.58
C ALA A 414 -1.81 0.01 3.21
N LEU A 415 -0.81 0.33 2.40
CA LEU A 415 0.52 0.73 2.88
C LEU A 415 0.46 2.03 3.70
N ARG A 416 -0.40 2.98 3.31
CA ARG A 416 -0.66 4.23 4.04
C ARG A 416 -1.33 3.96 5.39
N LEU A 417 -2.41 3.18 5.41
CA LEU A 417 -3.12 2.82 6.64
C LEU A 417 -2.23 1.99 7.57
N SER A 418 -1.31 1.19 7.02
CA SER A 418 -0.36 0.44 7.83
C SER A 418 0.73 1.27 8.51
N GLY A 419 0.85 2.56 8.19
CA GLY A 419 1.92 3.40 8.71
C GLY A 419 3.31 2.97 8.25
N SER A 420 3.40 2.07 7.26
CA SER A 420 4.66 1.61 6.70
C SER A 420 5.37 2.73 5.96
N ASP A 421 6.71 2.69 5.96
CA ASP A 421 7.56 3.57 5.14
C ASP A 421 7.67 3.08 3.68
N VAL A 422 6.63 2.38 3.22
CA VAL A 422 6.52 1.79 1.88
C VAL A 422 5.48 2.58 1.07
N THR A 423 5.66 2.68 -0.24
CA THR A 423 4.75 3.40 -1.15
C THR A 423 4.63 2.61 -2.45
N CYS A 424 3.40 2.43 -2.94
CA CYS A 424 3.19 1.75 -4.22
C CYS A 424 3.50 2.72 -5.36
N LEU A 425 4.44 2.35 -6.23
CA LEU A 425 4.87 3.17 -7.36
C LEU A 425 4.16 2.81 -8.65
N ASP A 426 3.94 1.52 -8.89
CA ASP A 426 3.42 1.00 -10.15
C ASP A 426 2.87 -0.41 -9.97
N ALA A 427 1.99 -0.82 -10.88
CA ALA A 427 1.55 -2.20 -11.02
C ALA A 427 1.29 -2.47 -12.49
N GLY A 428 1.53 -3.70 -12.94
CA GLY A 428 1.31 -4.06 -14.32
C GLY A 428 1.52 -5.54 -14.59
N THR A 429 1.58 -5.87 -15.87
CA THR A 429 1.93 -7.20 -16.35
C THR A 429 3.19 -7.09 -17.19
N ASP A 430 4.19 -7.92 -16.89
CA ASP A 430 5.42 -8.00 -17.67
C ASP A 430 5.05 -8.47 -19.10
N PRO A 431 5.35 -7.69 -20.15
CA PRO A 431 4.91 -8.02 -21.51
C PRO A 431 5.61 -9.27 -22.07
N VAL A 432 6.73 -9.70 -21.47
CA VAL A 432 7.48 -10.87 -21.91
C VAL A 432 7.05 -12.11 -21.15
N THR A 433 6.95 -12.01 -19.81
CA THR A 433 6.63 -13.17 -18.98
C THR A 433 5.14 -13.33 -18.69
N GLU A 434 4.33 -12.33 -19.04
CA GLU A 434 2.90 -12.21 -18.68
C GLU A 434 2.64 -12.28 -17.16
N ARG A 435 3.67 -12.04 -16.34
CA ARG A 435 3.58 -12.11 -14.88
C ARG A 435 3.12 -10.77 -14.33
N ALA A 436 2.19 -10.81 -13.40
CA ALA A 436 1.68 -9.64 -12.70
C ALA A 436 2.73 -9.13 -11.71
N TYR A 437 3.09 -7.85 -11.81
CA TYR A 437 4.05 -7.22 -10.90
C TYR A 437 3.46 -6.03 -10.15
N VAL A 438 4.05 -5.74 -8.98
CA VAL A 438 3.86 -4.50 -8.22
C VAL A 438 5.21 -3.93 -7.86
N THR A 439 5.41 -2.64 -8.10
CA THR A 439 6.62 -1.91 -7.72
C THR A 439 6.37 -1.07 -6.48
N VAL A 440 7.20 -1.23 -5.45
CA VAL A 440 7.14 -0.44 -4.23
C VAL A 440 8.46 0.28 -3.92
N LEU A 441 8.34 1.47 -3.34
CA LEU A 441 9.43 2.26 -2.80
C LEU A 441 9.48 2.12 -1.29
N VAL A 442 10.64 1.76 -0.75
CA VAL A 442 10.91 1.68 0.69
C VAL A 442 11.89 2.77 1.07
N ARG A 443 11.53 3.59 2.06
CA ARG A 443 12.47 4.54 2.68
C ARG A 443 13.16 3.86 3.87
N PHE A 444 14.47 3.70 3.78
CA PHE A 444 15.27 3.08 4.82
C PHE A 444 16.17 4.08 5.55
N ALA A 445 16.46 3.80 6.82
CA ALA A 445 17.34 4.64 7.63
C ALA A 445 18.81 4.51 7.21
N THR A 446 19.63 5.49 7.60
CA THR A 446 21.10 5.38 7.46
C THR A 446 21.66 4.38 8.49
N ILE A 447 22.95 4.03 8.37
CA ILE A 447 23.64 3.12 9.30
C ILE A 447 23.60 3.58 10.77
N GLY A 448 23.20 4.83 11.04
CA GLY A 448 22.95 5.33 12.38
C GLY A 448 21.80 4.64 13.11
N ILE A 449 20.98 3.82 12.45
CA ILE A 449 19.96 3.01 13.12
C ILE A 449 20.57 1.85 13.93
N VAL A 450 21.75 1.35 13.55
CA VAL A 450 22.39 0.17 14.15
C VAL A 450 23.18 0.56 15.39
N ALA A 451 23.09 -0.24 16.45
CA ALA A 451 23.88 -0.02 17.67
C ALA A 451 25.41 -0.08 17.42
N GLU A 452 26.15 0.82 18.07
CA GLU A 452 27.62 0.89 17.97
C GLU A 452 28.31 -0.12 18.88
N GLU A 453 27.64 -0.55 19.95
CA GLU A 453 28.11 -1.57 20.88
C GLU A 453 27.22 -2.82 20.81
N GLY A 454 27.81 -3.98 21.08
CA GLY A 454 27.15 -5.27 21.15
C GLY A 454 27.42 -5.99 22.47
N ARG A 455 26.55 -6.94 22.80
CA ARG A 455 26.82 -7.92 23.87
C ARG A 455 27.65 -9.06 23.29
N GLU A 456 28.77 -9.33 23.91
CA GLU A 456 29.56 -10.53 23.69
C GLU A 456 29.37 -11.47 24.87
N VAL A 457 29.06 -12.73 24.59
CA VAL A 457 29.00 -13.78 25.62
C VAL A 457 30.38 -14.39 25.67
N ALA A 458 31.14 -14.11 26.73
CA ALA A 458 32.42 -14.76 26.95
C ALA A 458 32.23 -16.28 27.11
N PRO A 459 33.26 -17.12 26.90
CA PRO A 459 33.18 -18.57 27.14
C PRO A 459 32.71 -18.94 28.56
N SER A 460 32.84 -18.01 29.52
CA SER A 460 32.35 -18.15 30.91
C SER A 460 30.84 -17.93 31.07
N GLY A 461 30.11 -17.59 30.01
CA GLY A 461 28.69 -17.23 30.03
C GLY A 461 28.41 -15.81 30.52
N ARG A 462 29.43 -15.06 30.97
CA ARG A 462 29.27 -13.64 31.32
C ARG A 462 29.08 -12.81 30.06
N THR A 463 28.08 -11.94 30.08
CA THR A 463 27.87 -10.95 29.02
C THR A 463 28.70 -9.71 29.31
N SER A 464 29.47 -9.26 28.32
CA SER A 464 30.21 -8.00 28.37
C SER A 464 29.84 -7.13 27.18
N TRP A 465 29.91 -5.81 27.37
CA TRP A 465 29.74 -4.85 26.29
C TRP A 465 31.05 -4.67 25.53
N ARG A 466 30.97 -4.70 24.20
CA ARG A 466 32.09 -4.32 23.34
C ARG A 466 31.65 -3.43 22.20
N ALA A 467 32.54 -2.55 21.77
CA ALA A 467 32.35 -1.82 20.51
C ALA A 467 32.29 -2.83 19.36
N ARG A 468 31.32 -2.66 18.47
CA ARG A 468 31.23 -3.47 17.24
C ARG A 468 32.23 -2.97 16.21
N THR A 469 32.81 -3.90 15.48
CA THR A 469 33.59 -3.58 14.28
C THR A 469 32.67 -3.01 13.19
N ALA A 470 33.25 -2.30 12.22
CA ALA A 470 32.50 -1.79 11.07
C ALA A 470 31.80 -2.93 10.30
N TRP A 471 32.49 -4.07 10.14
CA TRP A 471 31.94 -5.27 9.52
C TRP A 471 30.69 -5.81 10.25
N GLU A 472 30.71 -5.89 11.59
CA GLU A 472 29.55 -6.33 12.37
C GLU A 472 28.37 -5.38 12.24
N ARG A 473 28.63 -4.06 12.27
CA ARG A 473 27.59 -3.04 12.09
C ARG A 473 26.98 -3.11 10.69
N ASN A 474 27.80 -3.26 9.67
CA ASN A 474 27.34 -3.40 8.28
C ASN A 474 26.55 -4.70 8.08
N GLY A 475 26.95 -5.80 8.74
CA GLY A 475 26.20 -7.06 8.74
C GLY A 475 24.79 -6.89 9.32
N VAL A 476 24.65 -6.26 10.49
CA VAL A 476 23.33 -5.97 11.09
C VAL A 476 22.52 -5.01 10.22
N TYR A 477 23.15 -3.99 9.63
CA TYR A 477 22.49 -3.06 8.72
C TYR A 477 21.94 -3.76 7.47
N ALA A 478 22.74 -4.62 6.83
CA ALA A 478 22.34 -5.39 5.65
C ALA A 478 21.22 -6.40 5.98
N ALA A 479 21.32 -7.10 7.13
CA ALA A 479 20.28 -8.01 7.60
C ALA A 479 18.96 -7.27 7.89
N GLY A 480 19.03 -6.10 8.54
CA GLY A 480 17.88 -5.24 8.78
C GLY A 480 17.24 -4.72 7.49
N LEU A 481 18.05 -4.29 6.52
CA LEU A 481 17.56 -3.86 5.20
C LEU A 481 16.85 -5.02 4.49
N ALA A 482 17.44 -6.21 4.47
CA ALA A 482 16.84 -7.39 3.88
C ALA A 482 15.54 -7.80 4.58
N ALA A 483 15.48 -7.69 5.92
CA ALA A 483 14.27 -7.96 6.69
C ALA A 483 13.13 -7.00 6.31
N VAL A 484 13.42 -5.72 6.10
CA VAL A 484 12.41 -4.73 5.66
C VAL A 484 11.98 -4.96 4.22
N VAL A 485 12.90 -5.26 3.31
CA VAL A 485 12.57 -5.61 1.91
C VAL A 485 11.64 -6.80 1.85
N LEU A 486 11.95 -7.87 2.58
CA LEU A 486 11.12 -9.07 2.62
C LEU A 486 9.76 -8.81 3.26
N ALA A 487 9.69 -7.97 4.30
CA ALA A 487 8.42 -7.58 4.90
C ALA A 487 7.55 -6.77 3.93
N ALA A 488 8.13 -5.82 3.20
CA ALA A 488 7.43 -5.04 2.19
C ALA A 488 6.84 -5.94 1.10
N ALA A 489 7.62 -6.93 0.61
CA ALA A 489 7.14 -7.91 -0.35
C ALA A 489 5.97 -8.74 0.21
N LYS A 490 6.11 -9.32 1.41
CA LYS A 490 5.03 -10.07 2.07
C LYS A 490 3.77 -9.23 2.26
N GLN A 491 3.94 -7.95 2.60
CA GLN A 491 2.83 -7.04 2.77
C GLN A 491 2.09 -6.83 1.44
N VAL A 492 2.82 -6.59 0.34
CA VAL A 492 2.24 -6.48 -1.01
C VAL A 492 1.54 -7.76 -1.42
N ASP A 493 2.18 -8.93 -1.25
CA ASP A 493 1.59 -10.24 -1.57
C ASP A 493 0.28 -10.50 -0.81
N SER A 494 0.20 -10.00 0.43
CA SER A 494 -1.01 -10.10 1.24
C SER A 494 -2.13 -9.18 0.75
N ILE A 495 -1.83 -8.06 0.09
CA ILE A 495 -2.82 -7.07 -0.36
C ILE A 495 -3.22 -7.28 -1.84
N ALA A 496 -2.30 -7.76 -2.67
CA ALA A 496 -2.52 -7.96 -4.10
C ALA A 496 -2.45 -9.47 -4.42
N PRO A 497 -3.57 -10.20 -4.36
CA PRO A 497 -3.57 -11.66 -4.46
C PRO A 497 -3.18 -12.19 -5.85
N ALA A 498 -3.34 -11.38 -6.90
CA ALA A 498 -2.98 -11.73 -8.27
C ALA A 498 -1.55 -11.35 -8.65
N THR A 499 -0.79 -10.70 -7.75
CA THR A 499 0.61 -10.33 -8.01
C THR A 499 1.50 -11.57 -7.95
N ASP A 500 2.36 -11.74 -8.94
CA ASP A 500 3.37 -12.79 -9.02
C ASP A 500 4.76 -12.30 -8.57
N ASP A 501 5.07 -11.04 -8.83
CA ASP A 501 6.38 -10.44 -8.59
C ASP A 501 6.28 -9.09 -7.87
N VAL A 502 7.13 -8.88 -6.85
CA VAL A 502 7.25 -7.59 -6.17
C VAL A 502 8.61 -6.97 -6.47
N ASN A 503 8.60 -5.88 -7.23
CA ASN A 503 9.78 -5.05 -7.46
C ASN A 503 9.95 -4.11 -6.27
N VAL A 504 11.08 -4.18 -5.57
CA VAL A 504 11.34 -3.35 -4.39
C VAL A 504 12.51 -2.41 -4.68
N VAL A 505 12.25 -1.11 -4.56
CA VAL A 505 13.26 -0.05 -4.63
C VAL A 505 13.48 0.49 -3.24
N VAL A 506 14.69 0.39 -2.71
CA VAL A 506 15.03 0.96 -1.40
C VAL A 506 15.88 2.20 -1.60
N VAL A 507 15.43 3.31 -1.00
CA VAL A 507 16.18 4.56 -0.94
C VAL A 507 16.51 4.90 0.50
N ARG A 508 17.66 5.51 0.73
CA ARG A 508 18.03 6.07 2.04
C ARG A 508 18.41 7.55 1.92
N PRO A 509 18.31 8.33 3.01
CA PRO A 509 18.90 9.65 3.04
C PRO A 509 20.40 9.60 2.76
N THR A 510 20.86 10.50 1.92
CA THR A 510 22.29 10.74 1.68
C THR A 510 23.01 11.15 2.97
N ARG A 511 24.31 10.87 3.07
CA ARG A 511 25.12 11.21 4.26
C ARG A 511 25.14 12.70 4.59
N ASN A 512 25.06 13.55 3.57
CA ASN A 512 24.99 15.01 3.72
C ASN A 512 23.58 15.51 4.06
N GLY A 513 22.58 14.63 4.11
CA GLY A 513 21.18 14.96 4.36
C GLY A 513 20.50 15.70 3.20
N ARG A 514 21.14 15.82 2.03
CA ARG A 514 20.65 16.58 0.87
C ARG A 514 20.09 15.63 -0.19
N GLY A 515 18.97 15.00 0.15
CA GLY A 515 18.22 14.12 -0.74
C GLY A 515 18.45 12.63 -0.44
N VAL A 516 18.10 11.80 -1.41
CA VAL A 516 18.14 10.34 -1.28
C VAL A 516 19.06 9.68 -2.30
N GLU A 517 19.54 8.50 -1.94
CA GLU A 517 20.31 7.60 -2.79
C GLU A 517 19.67 6.20 -2.79
N PRO A 518 19.60 5.53 -3.94
CA PRO A 518 19.15 4.14 -4.03
C PRO A 518 20.21 3.21 -3.44
N VAL A 519 19.79 2.20 -2.68
CA VAL A 519 20.69 1.22 -2.04
C VAL A 519 20.37 -0.22 -2.40
N TYR A 520 19.16 -0.47 -2.91
CA TYR A 520 18.75 -1.79 -3.35
C TYR A 520 17.66 -1.65 -4.40
N VAL A 521 17.76 -2.47 -5.44
CA VAL A 521 16.70 -2.75 -6.41
C VAL A 521 16.71 -4.23 -6.71
N GLY A 522 15.54 -4.86 -6.63
CA GLY A 522 15.39 -6.27 -6.97
C GLY A 522 13.93 -6.67 -7.14
N ARG A 523 13.73 -7.86 -7.69
CA ARG A 523 12.43 -8.47 -8.01
C ARG A 523 12.29 -9.73 -7.17
N LEU A 524 11.31 -9.75 -6.27
CA LEU A 524 11.03 -10.90 -5.42
C LEU A 524 9.83 -11.66 -5.99
N ASP A 525 10.04 -12.95 -6.23
CA ASP A 525 8.97 -13.87 -6.64
C ASP A 525 8.08 -14.22 -5.44
N ARG A 526 6.76 -14.18 -5.63
CA ARG A 526 5.77 -14.50 -4.60
C ARG A 526 5.97 -15.90 -4.00
N GLU A 527 6.33 -16.89 -4.80
CA GLU A 527 6.55 -18.26 -4.32
C GLU A 527 7.75 -18.29 -3.36
N ASP A 528 8.85 -17.63 -3.75
CA ASP A 528 10.07 -17.55 -2.94
C ASP A 528 9.84 -16.77 -1.63
N VAL A 529 8.97 -15.76 -1.64
CA VAL A 529 8.61 -14.98 -0.45
C VAL A 529 7.66 -15.77 0.47
N SER A 530 6.65 -16.44 -0.10
CA SER A 530 5.56 -17.10 0.63
C SER A 530 5.96 -18.45 1.22
N LEU A 531 6.79 -19.23 0.52
CA LEU A 531 7.23 -20.55 0.97
C LEU A 531 8.33 -20.49 2.01
N ARG A 532 8.89 -19.29 2.27
CA ARG A 532 10.04 -19.14 3.13
C ARG A 532 9.68 -19.26 4.60
N HIS A 533 10.46 -20.04 5.33
CA HIS A 533 10.29 -20.18 6.77
C HIS A 533 10.44 -18.81 7.46
N PRO A 534 9.55 -18.44 8.40
CA PRO A 534 9.60 -17.14 9.08
C PRO A 534 10.91 -16.83 9.79
N GLU A 535 11.63 -17.86 10.23
CA GLU A 535 12.93 -17.73 10.91
C GLU A 535 14.15 -17.74 9.96
N ALA A 536 13.95 -17.98 8.66
CA ALA A 536 15.06 -18.01 7.71
C ALA A 536 15.68 -16.61 7.55
N ASP A 537 17.01 -16.54 7.47
CA ASP A 537 17.73 -15.28 7.26
C ASP A 537 17.25 -14.60 5.97
N PRO A 538 16.68 -13.37 6.01
CA PRO A 538 16.20 -12.70 4.81
C PRO A 538 17.31 -12.44 3.78
N LEU A 539 18.57 -12.25 4.22
CA LEU A 539 19.64 -11.68 3.41
C LEU A 539 20.00 -12.47 2.13
N PRO A 540 20.17 -13.81 2.15
CA PRO A 540 20.50 -14.57 0.94
C PRO A 540 19.45 -14.45 -0.17
N LEU A 541 18.17 -14.43 0.20
CA LEU A 541 17.09 -14.24 -0.79
C LEU A 541 17.15 -12.86 -1.40
N VAL A 542 17.28 -11.82 -0.58
CA VAL A 542 17.32 -10.43 -1.06
C VAL A 542 18.54 -10.17 -1.94
N ILE A 543 19.68 -10.78 -1.61
CA ILE A 543 20.87 -10.74 -2.48
C ILE A 543 20.62 -11.51 -3.79
N GLY A 544 19.96 -12.66 -3.76
CA GLY A 544 19.69 -13.48 -4.94
C GLY A 544 18.56 -12.97 -5.84
N SER A 545 17.58 -12.26 -5.29
CA SER A 545 16.43 -11.66 -6.00
C SER A 545 16.81 -10.41 -6.79
N ALA A 546 18.04 -9.96 -6.63
CA ALA A 546 18.52 -8.76 -7.25
C ALA A 546 18.94 -9.00 -8.70
N VAL A 547 18.22 -8.39 -9.62
CA VAL A 547 18.62 -8.33 -11.03
C VAL A 547 18.67 -6.87 -11.43
N PRO A 548 19.80 -6.34 -11.96
CA PRO A 548 21.19 -6.83 -11.89
C PRO A 548 21.99 -6.40 -10.64
N HIS A 549 21.50 -5.45 -9.82
CA HIS A 549 22.42 -4.61 -9.01
C HIS A 549 22.46 -4.89 -7.50
N GLY A 550 21.38 -5.41 -6.92
CA GLY A 550 21.33 -5.96 -5.55
C GLY A 550 21.82 -5.09 -4.41
N ILE A 551 21.98 -5.71 -3.23
CA ILE A 551 22.63 -5.03 -2.12
C ILE A 551 24.12 -5.02 -2.43
N ARG A 552 24.66 -3.85 -2.76
CA ARG A 552 26.09 -3.71 -3.00
C ARG A 552 26.85 -3.60 -1.70
N VAL A 553 27.68 -4.59 -1.50
CA VAL A 553 28.54 -4.73 -0.34
C VAL A 553 29.98 -4.52 -0.81
N HIS A 554 30.58 -3.37 -0.50
CA HIS A 554 31.93 -3.02 -0.94
C HIS A 554 32.96 -3.06 0.20
N GLY A 555 34.21 -3.37 -0.18
CA GLY A 555 35.36 -3.38 0.72
C GLY A 555 35.41 -4.55 1.72
N PRO A 556 36.50 -4.64 2.51
CA PRO A 556 36.66 -5.68 3.53
C PRO A 556 35.62 -5.55 4.65
N GLU A 557 35.13 -4.34 4.89
CA GLU A 557 34.12 -4.05 5.92
C GLU A 557 32.69 -4.35 5.48
N ARG A 558 32.48 -4.77 4.22
CA ARG A 558 31.17 -5.11 3.67
C ARG A 558 30.17 -3.94 3.78
N GLU A 559 30.60 -2.74 3.43
CA GLU A 559 29.76 -1.56 3.51
C GLU A 559 28.61 -1.60 2.48
N VAL A 560 27.37 -1.36 2.93
CA VAL A 560 26.23 -1.18 2.03
C VAL A 560 26.33 0.18 1.34
N THR A 561 26.68 0.14 0.07
CA THR A 561 26.93 1.32 -0.77
C THR A 561 25.70 1.70 -1.58
N ALA A 562 25.64 2.96 -2.02
CA ALA A 562 24.60 3.40 -2.94
C ALA A 562 24.81 2.79 -4.33
N LEU A 563 23.73 2.56 -5.07
CA LEU A 563 23.80 2.17 -6.46
C LEU A 563 24.25 3.38 -7.32
N GLU A 564 25.22 3.17 -8.20
CA GLU A 564 25.78 4.25 -9.03
C GLU A 564 24.86 4.56 -10.22
N HIS A 565 24.58 5.85 -10.42
CA HIS A 565 23.50 6.32 -11.30
C HIS A 565 23.73 6.12 -12.81
N ALA A 566 24.98 5.89 -13.21
CA ALA A 566 25.39 5.90 -14.61
C ALA A 566 25.55 4.50 -15.22
N VAL A 567 25.87 3.50 -14.40
CA VAL A 567 26.20 2.14 -14.87
C VAL A 567 25.11 1.14 -14.49
N ASP A 568 24.35 1.43 -13.43
CA ASP A 568 23.59 0.40 -12.70
C ASP A 568 22.11 0.71 -12.53
N VAL A 569 21.61 1.66 -13.30
CA VAL A 569 20.29 2.24 -13.08
C VAL A 569 19.64 2.50 -14.43
N ASP A 570 18.64 1.68 -14.76
CA ASP A 570 17.77 1.91 -15.90
C ASP A 570 17.18 3.33 -15.84
N GLY A 571 16.90 3.93 -17.00
CA GLY A 571 16.42 5.30 -17.10
C GLY A 571 15.19 5.60 -16.22
N ALA A 572 14.38 4.58 -15.94
CA ALA A 572 13.18 4.74 -15.15
C ALA A 572 13.43 4.67 -13.62
N LEU A 573 14.43 3.92 -13.15
CA LEU A 573 14.87 4.02 -11.74
C LEU A 573 15.53 5.38 -11.48
N ARG A 574 16.21 5.97 -12.47
CA ARG A 574 16.71 7.35 -12.40
C ARG A 574 15.56 8.33 -12.19
N GLU A 575 14.48 8.18 -12.95
CA GLU A 575 13.27 9.00 -12.81
C GLU A 575 12.65 8.88 -11.40
N ILE A 576 12.57 7.66 -10.85
CA ILE A 576 12.10 7.42 -9.47
C ILE A 576 12.97 8.16 -8.45
N VAL A 577 14.29 7.99 -8.54
CA VAL A 577 15.24 8.63 -7.60
C VAL A 577 15.17 10.15 -7.70
N ASP A 578 15.12 10.71 -8.91
CA ASP A 578 15.04 12.15 -9.12
C ASP A 578 13.71 12.72 -8.63
N ALA A 579 12.60 12.00 -8.82
CA ALA A 579 11.32 12.36 -8.25
C ALA A 579 11.34 12.32 -6.70
N CYS A 580 11.99 11.33 -6.10
CA CYS A 580 12.18 11.27 -4.65
C CYS A 580 13.00 12.46 -4.12
N ARG A 581 14.08 12.83 -4.82
CA ARG A 581 14.91 14.00 -4.48
C ARG A 581 14.11 15.29 -4.57
N ALA A 582 13.36 15.48 -5.65
CA ALA A 582 12.53 16.66 -5.84
C ALA A 582 11.50 16.83 -4.73
N ALA A 583 10.82 15.73 -4.35
CA ALA A 583 9.84 15.75 -3.28
C ALA A 583 10.47 15.96 -1.89
N ASP A 584 11.64 15.39 -1.60
CA ASP A 584 12.36 15.67 -0.35
C ASP A 584 12.83 17.13 -0.26
N ALA A 585 13.28 17.73 -1.37
CA ALA A 585 13.62 19.14 -1.44
C ALA A 585 12.40 20.04 -1.19
N GLN A 586 11.25 19.69 -1.78
CA GLN A 586 9.99 20.39 -1.51
C GLN A 586 9.56 20.27 -0.04
N ALA A 587 9.69 19.08 0.56
CA ALA A 587 9.39 18.86 1.97
C ALA A 587 10.32 19.65 2.91
N ALA A 588 11.58 19.83 2.54
CA ALA A 588 12.52 20.67 3.28
C ALA A 588 12.10 22.15 3.19
N SER A 589 11.79 22.64 1.99
CA SER A 589 11.30 24.00 1.78
C SER A 589 10.02 24.31 2.56
N LEU A 590 9.05 23.38 2.59
CA LEU A 590 7.82 23.54 3.38
C LEU A 590 8.10 23.59 4.89
N ARG A 591 9.07 22.81 5.38
CA ARG A 591 9.49 22.84 6.79
C ARG A 591 10.19 24.14 7.15
N GLU A 592 11.02 24.67 6.26
CA GLU A 592 11.67 25.98 6.43
C GLU A 592 10.63 27.11 6.43
N ALA A 593 9.66 27.07 5.52
CA ALA A 593 8.55 28.02 5.49
C ALA A 593 7.71 27.96 6.78
N ALA A 594 7.38 26.76 7.26
CA ALA A 594 6.64 26.57 8.51
C ALA A 594 7.44 27.08 9.74
N ARG A 595 8.76 26.86 9.77
CA ARG A 595 9.65 27.41 10.82
C ARG A 595 9.73 28.93 10.76
N ALA A 596 9.83 29.50 9.56
CA ALA A 596 9.84 30.96 9.38
C ALA A 596 8.51 31.59 9.85
N GLN A 597 7.37 30.95 9.57
CA GLN A 597 6.07 31.38 10.07
C GLN A 597 5.96 31.26 11.60
N ALA A 598 6.46 30.17 12.19
CA ALA A 598 6.46 29.97 13.64
C ALA A 598 7.42 30.94 14.38
N GLY A 599 8.54 31.31 13.75
CA GLY A 599 9.51 32.26 14.31
C GLY A 599 9.18 33.74 14.09
N GLY A 600 8.18 34.06 13.25
CA GLY A 600 7.89 35.44 12.80
C GLY A 600 6.96 36.27 13.71
N ALA A 601 6.56 35.79 14.88
CA ALA A 601 5.56 36.48 15.71
C ALA A 601 5.82 36.42 17.22
N VAL A 602 7.04 36.70 17.66
CA VAL A 602 7.23 37.30 18.99
C VAL A 602 7.52 38.78 18.75
N PRO A 603 6.49 39.67 18.77
CA PRO A 603 6.77 41.10 18.81
C PRO A 603 7.64 41.36 20.04
N PRO A 604 8.69 42.21 19.94
CA PRO A 604 9.49 42.57 21.10
C PRO A 604 8.54 43.08 22.18
N ALA A 605 8.62 42.48 23.37
CA ALA A 605 7.87 42.96 24.53
C ALA A 605 8.30 44.41 24.80
N GLY A 606 7.41 45.35 24.49
CA GLY A 606 7.54 46.77 24.81
C GLY A 606 7.25 47.05 26.28
#